data_AF-A0A2S2PKD8-F1
#
_entry.id   AF-A0A2S2PKD8-F1
#
_cell.length_a   1.000
_cell.length_b   1.000
_cell.length_c   1.000
_cell.angle_alpha   90.00
_cell.angle_beta   90.00
_cell.angle_gamma   90.00
#
_symmetry.space_group_name_H-M   'P 1'
#
loop_
_entity.id
_entity.type
_entity.pdbx_description
1 polymer ?
#
loop_
_entity_poly.entity_id
_entity_poly.type
_entity_poly.pdbx_seq_one_letter_code
_entity_poly.pdbx_strand_id
1 'polypeptide(L)'
;MADTNGQFVVPSSMSFSGNLAQNWKLWYQKFTIFMLATQKDNLDQMTKTGILLNHIGTEGLRIYNTFSFVDHDATNYDLVVQKFKDYCESQKNIIYERFRFYKCVQKPEQTFDQFLTELKSLASSCDFADLDEMVRDRVVMGIDNSQMQEILLRESNLTLQKATDLCRVTEIAKIQHQEMEDKSCVLTIQEEVKKPQKWSKFSKRQEHRKPFK
;
A
#
# COMPACT_ATOMS: atom_id res chain seq x y z
N MET A 1 17.40 6.69 -3.13
CA MET A 1 17.72 7.14 -1.76
C MET A 1 19.15 6.74 -1.49
N ALA A 2 20.03 7.67 -1.13
CA ALA A 2 21.41 7.36 -0.77
C ALA A 2 21.44 6.68 0.61
N ASP A 3 22.38 5.78 0.83
CA ASP A 3 22.61 5.20 2.15
C ASP A 3 23.26 6.22 3.11
N THR A 4 23.43 5.83 4.37
CA THR A 4 24.02 6.68 5.42
C THR A 4 25.46 7.12 5.13
N ASN A 5 26.09 6.58 4.08
CA ASN A 5 27.44 6.91 3.63
C ASN A 5 27.45 7.78 2.35
N GLY A 6 26.29 8.22 1.87
CA GLY A 6 26.19 9.02 0.65
C GLY A 6 26.38 8.22 -0.64
N GLN A 7 26.39 6.88 -0.58
CA GLN A 7 26.41 6.04 -1.77
C GLN A 7 24.98 5.82 -2.29
N PHE A 8 24.80 5.96 -3.60
CA PHE A 8 23.54 5.66 -4.24
C PHE A 8 23.24 4.16 -4.14
N VAL A 9 22.09 3.81 -3.57
CA VAL A 9 21.68 2.41 -3.40
C VAL A 9 21.54 1.75 -4.77
N VAL A 10 22.34 0.70 -4.97
CA VAL A 10 22.29 -0.15 -6.17
C VAL A 10 20.97 -0.94 -6.15
N PRO A 11 20.18 -0.91 -7.24
CA PRO A 11 18.97 -1.72 -7.33
C PRO A 11 19.28 -3.21 -7.16
N SER A 12 18.46 -3.92 -6.39
CA SER A 12 18.52 -5.39 -6.34
C SER A 12 18.31 -5.98 -7.74
N SER A 13 18.83 -7.19 -7.96
CA SER A 13 18.64 -7.89 -9.23
C SER A 13 17.16 -8.12 -9.55
N MET A 14 16.85 -8.25 -10.83
CA MET A 14 15.48 -8.48 -11.28
C MET A 14 14.97 -9.84 -10.78
N SER A 15 13.71 -9.88 -10.34
CA SER A 15 13.02 -11.14 -10.04
C SER A 15 12.34 -11.68 -11.31
N PHE A 16 12.74 -12.87 -11.74
CA PHE A 16 12.15 -13.59 -12.88
C PHE A 16 11.08 -14.62 -12.46
N SER A 17 10.45 -14.44 -11.29
CA SER A 17 9.36 -15.29 -10.79
C SER A 17 8.04 -14.51 -10.65
N GLY A 18 6.91 -15.21 -10.81
CA GLY A 18 5.59 -14.60 -10.70
C GLY A 18 5.24 -13.73 -11.92
N ASN A 19 4.81 -12.49 -11.68
CA ASN A 19 4.45 -11.56 -12.75
C ASN A 19 5.71 -10.85 -13.31
N LEU A 20 6.31 -11.44 -14.34
CA LEU A 20 7.52 -10.91 -14.98
C LEU A 20 7.32 -9.50 -15.53
N ALA A 21 6.16 -9.19 -16.12
CA ALA A 21 5.87 -7.88 -16.69
C ALA A 21 5.88 -6.76 -15.62
N GLN A 22 5.24 -7.00 -14.47
CA GLN A 22 5.28 -6.05 -13.33
C GLN A 22 6.67 -5.96 -12.73
N ASN A 23 7.34 -7.10 -12.52
CA ASN A 23 8.69 -7.12 -11.97
C ASN A 23 9.66 -6.33 -12.87
N TRP A 24 9.57 -6.51 -14.20
CA TRP A 24 10.34 -5.74 -15.18
C TRP A 24 10.06 -4.25 -15.05
N LYS A 25 8.78 -3.84 -15.08
CA LYS A 25 8.37 -2.43 -14.99
C LYS A 25 8.94 -1.76 -13.73
N LEU A 26 8.76 -2.39 -12.57
CA LEU A 26 9.23 -1.85 -11.30
C LEU A 26 10.77 -1.84 -11.20
N TRP A 27 11.40 -2.94 -11.61
CA TRP A 27 12.86 -3.05 -11.57
C TRP A 27 13.52 -2.07 -12.54
N TYR A 28 13.03 -1.97 -13.78
CA TYR A 28 13.57 -1.07 -14.79
C TYR A 28 13.39 0.40 -14.41
N GLN A 29 12.28 0.75 -13.74
CA GLN A 29 12.09 2.08 -13.16
C GLN A 29 13.16 2.38 -12.10
N LYS A 30 13.40 1.45 -11.17
CA LYS A 30 14.47 1.58 -10.15
C LYS A 30 15.86 1.69 -10.79
N PHE A 31 16.13 0.89 -11.82
CA PHE A 31 17.37 0.91 -12.60
C PHE A 31 17.56 2.26 -13.32
N THR A 32 16.53 2.80 -13.95
CA THR A 32 16.59 4.10 -14.64
C THR A 32 16.86 5.23 -13.65
N ILE A 33 16.21 5.21 -12.48
CA ILE A 33 16.48 6.19 -11.40
C ILE A 33 17.94 6.09 -10.95
N PHE A 34 18.48 4.88 -10.80
CA PHE A 34 19.89 4.66 -10.46
C PHE A 34 20.85 5.20 -11.55
N MET A 35 20.56 4.94 -12.83
CA MET A 35 21.36 5.44 -13.95
C MET A 35 21.41 6.96 -13.95
N LEU A 36 20.26 7.63 -13.77
CA LEU A 36 20.16 9.09 -13.68
C LEU A 36 20.91 9.63 -12.45
N ALA A 37 20.66 9.07 -11.27
CA ALA A 37 21.26 9.55 -10.03
C ALA A 37 22.79 9.42 -10.01
N THR A 38 23.34 8.42 -10.73
CA THR A 38 24.78 8.18 -10.86
C THR A 38 25.39 8.79 -12.13
N GLN A 39 24.62 9.57 -12.90
CA GLN A 39 25.03 10.21 -14.16
C GLN A 39 25.57 9.23 -15.22
N LYS A 40 25.09 7.98 -15.20
CA LYS A 40 25.46 6.92 -16.15
C LYS A 40 24.51 6.88 -17.35
N ASP A 41 23.45 7.66 -17.32
CA ASP A 41 22.44 7.79 -18.38
C ASP A 41 23.01 8.34 -19.70
N ASN A 42 24.09 9.13 -19.63
CA ASN A 42 24.76 9.77 -20.78
C ASN A 42 25.93 8.95 -21.36
N LEU A 43 26.18 7.74 -20.85
CA LEU A 43 27.22 6.85 -21.38
C LEU A 43 26.82 6.29 -22.76
N ASP A 44 27.79 5.73 -23.48
CA ASP A 44 27.54 5.09 -24.77
C ASP A 44 26.66 3.83 -24.62
N GLN A 45 26.04 3.44 -25.73
CA GLN A 45 25.08 2.35 -25.80
C GLN A 45 25.67 1.00 -25.33
N MET A 46 26.93 0.72 -25.68
CA MET A 46 27.59 -0.53 -25.30
C MET A 46 27.84 -0.57 -23.79
N THR A 47 28.34 0.53 -23.22
CA THR A 47 28.55 0.65 -21.77
C THR A 47 27.24 0.54 -21.00
N LYS A 48 26.17 1.22 -21.46
CA LYS A 48 24.83 1.10 -20.84
C LYS A 48 24.30 -0.32 -20.89
N THR A 49 24.50 -1.03 -22.00
CA THR A 49 24.14 -2.46 -22.12
C THR A 49 24.92 -3.32 -21.12
N GLY A 50 26.23 -3.12 -20.99
CA GLY A 50 27.05 -3.81 -20.00
C GLY A 50 26.57 -3.58 -18.56
N ILE A 51 26.22 -2.33 -18.22
CA ILE A 51 25.68 -1.98 -16.91
C ILE A 51 24.33 -2.69 -16.67
N LEU A 52 23.43 -2.68 -17.66
CA LEU A 52 22.13 -3.37 -17.59
C LEU A 52 22.32 -4.86 -17.31
N LEU A 53 23.15 -5.54 -18.12
CA LEU A 53 23.39 -6.98 -18.00
C LEU A 53 24.10 -7.35 -16.69
N ASN A 54 24.89 -6.45 -16.13
CA ASN A 54 25.49 -6.64 -14.81
C ASN A 54 24.43 -6.55 -13.68
N HIS A 55 23.48 -5.62 -13.77
CA HIS A 55 22.48 -5.39 -12.71
C HIS A 55 21.27 -6.31 -12.80
N ILE A 56 20.91 -6.80 -13.99
CA ILE A 56 19.73 -7.65 -14.17
C ILE A 56 19.88 -9.00 -13.46
N GLY A 57 21.12 -9.42 -13.21
CA GLY A 57 21.47 -10.65 -12.50
C GLY A 57 21.68 -11.85 -13.42
N THR A 58 22.10 -12.97 -12.82
CA THR A 58 22.50 -14.18 -13.54
C THR A 58 21.40 -14.74 -14.44
N GLU A 59 20.17 -14.79 -13.95
CA GLU A 59 19.04 -15.31 -14.74
C GLU A 59 18.69 -14.40 -15.93
N GLY A 60 18.77 -13.08 -15.73
CA GLY A 60 18.59 -12.13 -16.83
C GLY A 60 19.67 -12.27 -17.90
N LEU A 61 20.92 -12.56 -17.51
CA LEU A 61 21.99 -12.86 -18.47
C LEU A 61 21.74 -14.17 -19.24
N ARG A 62 21.19 -15.19 -18.59
CA ARG A 62 20.78 -16.45 -19.27
C ARG A 62 19.70 -16.19 -20.30
N ILE A 63 18.69 -15.39 -19.96
CA ILE A 63 17.62 -14.97 -20.88
C ILE A 63 18.19 -14.15 -22.04
N TYR A 64 19.08 -13.19 -21.77
CA TYR A 64 19.77 -12.43 -22.80
C TYR A 64 20.48 -13.32 -23.82
N ASN A 65 21.16 -14.38 -23.37
CA ASN A 65 21.83 -15.34 -24.25
C ASN A 65 20.87 -16.16 -25.13
N THR A 66 19.56 -16.12 -24.86
CA THR A 66 18.54 -16.71 -25.73
C THR A 66 18.03 -15.75 -26.81
N PHE A 67 18.31 -14.45 -26.69
CA PHE A 67 17.83 -13.46 -27.64
C PHE A 67 18.61 -13.53 -28.95
N SER A 68 17.87 -13.45 -30.06
CA SER A 68 18.46 -13.27 -31.38
C SER A 68 18.56 -11.78 -31.72
N PHE A 69 19.74 -11.36 -32.14
CA PHE A 69 20.11 -10.00 -32.53
C PHE A 69 20.57 -9.99 -33.99
N VAL A 70 20.35 -8.87 -34.68
CA VAL A 70 20.91 -8.62 -36.01
C VAL A 70 22.12 -7.69 -35.83
N ASP A 71 23.26 -8.03 -36.44
CA ASP A 71 24.49 -7.21 -36.42
C ASP A 71 24.89 -6.70 -35.00
N HIS A 72 25.02 -5.38 -34.83
CA HIS A 72 25.46 -4.72 -33.59
C HIS A 72 24.35 -4.52 -32.54
N ASP A 73 23.14 -5.04 -32.78
CA ASP A 73 21.97 -4.85 -31.90
C ASP A 73 22.20 -5.38 -30.48
N ALA A 74 23.05 -6.41 -30.33
CA ALA A 74 23.42 -7.00 -29.04
C ALA A 74 24.11 -6.00 -28.09
N THR A 75 24.65 -4.89 -28.63
CA THR A 75 25.31 -3.84 -27.85
C THR A 75 24.51 -2.52 -27.81
N ASN A 76 23.33 -2.52 -28.45
CA ASN A 76 22.42 -1.39 -28.45
C ASN A 76 21.49 -1.47 -27.23
N TYR A 77 21.66 -0.56 -26.29
CA TYR A 77 20.94 -0.56 -25.02
C TYR A 77 19.43 -0.52 -25.22
N ASP A 78 18.95 0.33 -26.12
CA ASP A 78 17.52 0.51 -26.35
C ASP A 78 16.88 -0.76 -26.92
N LEU A 79 17.58 -1.46 -27.83
CA LEU A 79 17.11 -2.74 -28.39
C LEU A 79 17.15 -3.88 -27.36
N VAL A 80 18.20 -3.95 -26.54
CA VAL A 80 18.30 -4.96 -25.48
C VAL A 80 17.19 -4.76 -24.44
N VAL A 81 16.94 -3.51 -24.01
CA VAL A 81 15.82 -3.16 -23.13
C VAL A 81 14.49 -3.57 -23.75
N GLN A 82 14.28 -3.32 -25.04
CA GLN A 82 13.06 -3.70 -25.74
C GLN A 82 12.88 -5.22 -25.76
N LYS A 83 13.91 -6.00 -26.08
CA LYS A 83 13.86 -7.48 -26.05
C LYS A 83 13.49 -8.03 -24.67
N PHE A 84 14.05 -7.45 -23.60
CA PHE A 84 13.68 -7.84 -22.24
C PHE A 84 12.24 -7.47 -21.90
N LYS A 85 11.79 -6.28 -22.31
CA LYS A 85 10.40 -5.86 -22.13
C LYS A 85 9.46 -6.84 -22.83
N ASP A 86 9.70 -7.15 -24.11
CA ASP A 86 8.89 -8.07 -24.91
C ASP A 86 8.88 -9.49 -24.30
N TYR A 87 10.05 -9.98 -23.88
CA TYR A 87 10.16 -11.27 -23.19
C TYR A 87 9.28 -11.30 -21.93
N CYS A 88 9.38 -10.29 -21.07
CA CYS A 88 8.64 -10.24 -19.81
C CYS A 88 7.13 -10.04 -20.02
N GLU A 89 6.75 -9.22 -21.00
CA GLU A 89 5.34 -8.97 -21.36
C GLU A 89 4.70 -10.21 -22.00
N SER A 90 5.45 -10.99 -22.80
CA SER A 90 4.94 -12.23 -23.41
C SER A 90 4.55 -13.30 -22.40
N GLN A 91 5.16 -13.28 -21.21
CA GLN A 91 4.91 -14.24 -20.13
C GLN A 91 3.77 -13.80 -19.19
N LYS A 92 3.10 -12.70 -19.51
CA LYS A 92 2.00 -12.16 -18.70
C LYS A 92 0.76 -13.04 -18.82
N ASN A 93 0.38 -13.70 -17.71
CA ASN A 93 -0.90 -14.41 -17.62
C ASN A 93 -2.01 -13.45 -17.17
N ILE A 94 -2.67 -12.80 -18.14
CA ILE A 94 -3.75 -11.82 -17.89
C ILE A 94 -4.87 -12.41 -17.04
N ILE A 95 -5.24 -13.68 -17.26
CA ILE A 95 -6.31 -14.34 -16.51
C ILE A 95 -5.94 -14.47 -15.02
N TYR A 96 -4.70 -14.83 -14.73
CA TYR A 96 -4.21 -14.91 -13.35
C TYR A 96 -4.16 -13.53 -12.68
N GLU A 97 -3.73 -12.49 -13.40
CA GLU A 97 -3.71 -11.12 -12.87
C GLU A 97 -5.13 -10.62 -12.55
N ARG A 98 -6.08 -10.85 -13.46
CA ARG A 98 -7.49 -10.55 -13.22
C ARG A 98 -8.06 -11.35 -12.05
N PHE A 99 -7.70 -12.63 -11.91
CA PHE A 99 -8.08 -13.43 -10.76
C PHE A 99 -7.60 -12.81 -9.45
N ARG A 100 -6.32 -12.38 -9.38
CA ARG A 100 -5.77 -11.70 -8.20
C ARG A 100 -6.50 -10.39 -7.90
N PHE A 101 -6.76 -9.59 -8.94
CA PHE A 101 -7.52 -8.35 -8.82
C PHE A 101 -8.93 -8.60 -8.26
N TYR A 102 -9.68 -9.54 -8.83
CA TYR A 102 -11.04 -9.85 -8.38
C TYR A 102 -11.11 -10.51 -7.00
N LYS A 103 -10.03 -11.15 -6.56
CA LYS A 103 -9.90 -11.69 -5.19
C LYS A 103 -9.46 -10.66 -4.15
N CYS A 104 -9.03 -9.47 -4.56
CA CYS A 104 -8.58 -8.44 -3.63
C CYS A 104 -9.78 -7.89 -2.83
N VAL A 105 -9.64 -7.92 -1.51
CA VAL A 105 -10.57 -7.38 -0.51
C VAL A 105 -9.77 -6.60 0.51
N GLN A 106 -10.37 -5.56 1.08
CA GLN A 106 -9.79 -4.80 2.17
C GLN A 106 -9.61 -5.72 3.37
N LYS A 107 -8.39 -5.79 3.91
CA LYS A 107 -8.09 -6.60 5.09
C LYS A 107 -8.57 -5.86 6.35
N PRO A 108 -8.84 -6.59 7.46
CA PRO A 108 -9.04 -5.94 8.75
C PRO A 108 -7.89 -4.99 9.05
N GLU A 109 -8.21 -3.79 9.54
CA GLU A 109 -7.24 -2.73 9.90
C GLU A 109 -6.47 -2.10 8.72
N GLN A 110 -6.65 -2.58 7.49
CA GLN A 110 -6.08 -1.92 6.31
C GLN A 110 -6.83 -0.61 6.04
N THR A 111 -6.12 0.51 5.91
CA THR A 111 -6.76 1.77 5.54
C THR A 111 -7.30 1.72 4.12
N PHE A 112 -8.30 2.53 3.83
CA PHE A 112 -8.87 2.61 2.49
C PHE A 112 -7.82 3.01 1.45
N ASP A 113 -6.93 3.95 1.75
CA ASP A 113 -5.87 4.36 0.82
C ASP A 113 -4.86 3.24 0.52
N GLN A 114 -4.54 2.40 1.50
CA GLN A 114 -3.70 1.21 1.28
C GLN A 114 -4.41 0.21 0.38
N PHE A 115 -5.69 -0.04 0.63
CA PHE A 115 -6.52 -0.94 -0.18
C PHE A 115 -6.67 -0.42 -1.63
N LEU A 116 -6.97 0.86 -1.81
CA LEU A 116 -7.07 1.50 -3.13
C LEU A 116 -5.74 1.43 -3.90
N THR A 117 -4.62 1.61 -3.21
CA THR A 117 -3.29 1.48 -3.82
C THR A 117 -3.01 0.04 -4.26
N GLU A 118 -3.36 -0.96 -3.43
CA GLU A 118 -3.25 -2.38 -3.78
C GLU A 118 -4.10 -2.71 -5.01
N LEU A 119 -5.35 -2.23 -5.07
CA LEU A 119 -6.24 -2.40 -6.22
C LEU A 119 -5.69 -1.77 -7.51
N LYS A 120 -5.25 -0.51 -7.45
CA LYS A 120 -4.68 0.18 -8.62
C LYS A 120 -3.41 -0.51 -9.12
N SER A 121 -2.59 -1.01 -8.21
CA SER A 121 -1.40 -1.78 -8.53
C SER A 121 -1.77 -3.06 -9.30
N LEU A 122 -2.71 -3.86 -8.78
CA LEU A 122 -3.19 -5.09 -9.43
C LEU A 122 -3.88 -4.81 -10.77
N ALA A 123 -4.70 -3.77 -10.86
CA ALA A 123 -5.43 -3.42 -12.08
C ALA A 123 -4.46 -3.08 -13.24
N SER A 124 -3.30 -2.49 -12.94
CA SER A 124 -2.33 -2.08 -13.95
C SER A 124 -1.71 -3.22 -14.75
N SER A 125 -1.84 -4.48 -14.31
CA SER A 125 -1.43 -5.69 -15.05
C SER A 125 -2.62 -6.47 -15.65
N CYS A 126 -3.85 -5.95 -15.61
CA CYS A 126 -5.03 -6.71 -16.01
C CYS A 126 -5.52 -6.43 -17.45
N ASP A 127 -4.91 -5.50 -18.18
CA ASP A 127 -5.33 -5.04 -19.51
C ASP A 127 -6.83 -4.73 -19.56
N PHE A 128 -7.30 -3.99 -18.56
CA PHE A 128 -8.64 -3.44 -18.56
C PHE A 128 -8.70 -2.22 -19.50
N ALA A 129 -9.80 -2.11 -20.24
CA ALA A 129 -10.03 -0.96 -21.11
C ALA A 129 -10.28 0.32 -20.28
N ASP A 130 -11.06 0.18 -19.21
CA ASP A 130 -11.29 1.24 -18.23
C ASP A 130 -10.82 0.78 -16.85
N LEU A 131 -9.68 1.33 -16.41
CA LEU A 131 -9.11 1.00 -15.10
C LEU A 131 -9.94 1.59 -13.96
N ASP A 132 -10.49 2.79 -14.14
CA ASP A 132 -11.21 3.49 -13.08
C ASP A 132 -12.56 2.80 -12.81
N GLU A 133 -13.24 2.35 -13.86
CA GLU A 133 -14.46 1.55 -13.75
C GLU A 133 -14.21 0.23 -13.00
N MET A 134 -13.18 -0.51 -13.39
CA MET A 134 -12.88 -1.80 -12.76
C MET A 134 -12.46 -1.63 -11.30
N VAL A 135 -11.63 -0.64 -11.00
CA VAL A 135 -11.21 -0.34 -9.63
C VAL A 135 -12.39 0.13 -8.78
N ARG A 136 -13.28 0.99 -9.31
CA ARG A 136 -14.52 1.40 -8.62
C ARG A 136 -15.35 0.20 -8.22
N ASP A 137 -15.65 -0.69 -9.17
CA ASP A 137 -16.50 -1.86 -8.92
C ASP A 137 -15.88 -2.77 -7.86
N ARG A 138 -14.57 -2.96 -7.93
CA ARG A 138 -13.82 -3.77 -6.95
C ARG A 138 -13.74 -3.10 -5.58
N VAL A 139 -13.68 -1.77 -5.50
CA VAL A 139 -13.81 -1.03 -4.24
C VAL A 139 -15.17 -1.34 -3.60
N VAL A 140 -16.27 -1.18 -4.33
CA VAL A 140 -17.62 -1.44 -3.80
C VAL A 140 -17.75 -2.88 -3.31
N MET A 141 -17.30 -3.85 -4.10
CA MET A 141 -17.41 -5.27 -3.75
C MET A 141 -16.40 -5.75 -2.69
N GLY A 142 -15.33 -4.98 -2.42
CA GLY A 142 -14.19 -5.42 -1.64
C GLY A 142 -13.91 -4.64 -0.38
N ILE A 143 -14.64 -3.54 -0.14
CA ILE A 143 -14.53 -2.75 1.09
C ILE A 143 -14.99 -3.56 2.31
N ASP A 144 -14.28 -3.41 3.43
CA ASP A 144 -14.56 -4.15 4.67
C ASP A 144 -15.78 -3.56 5.41
N ASN A 145 -15.98 -2.25 5.31
CA ASN A 145 -17.08 -1.55 5.97
C ASN A 145 -18.41 -1.74 5.20
N SER A 146 -19.27 -2.61 5.72
CA SER A 146 -20.59 -2.93 5.14
C SER A 146 -21.54 -1.73 5.05
N GLN A 147 -21.50 -0.80 6.00
CA GLN A 147 -22.31 0.42 5.94
C GLN A 147 -21.84 1.35 4.82
N MET A 148 -20.51 1.46 4.64
CA MET A 148 -19.94 2.23 3.54
C MET A 148 -20.28 1.57 2.19
N GLN A 149 -20.21 0.25 2.10
CA GLN A 149 -20.65 -0.50 0.91
C GLN A 149 -22.10 -0.16 0.53
N GLU A 150 -23.01 -0.13 1.50
CA GLU A 150 -24.41 0.23 1.26
C GLU A 150 -24.56 1.66 0.73
N ILE A 151 -23.83 2.62 1.30
CA ILE A 151 -23.83 4.01 0.83
C ILE A 151 -23.31 4.09 -0.61
N LEU A 152 -22.23 3.38 -0.95
CA LEU A 152 -21.69 3.36 -2.31
C LEU A 152 -22.70 2.77 -3.31
N LEU A 153 -23.44 1.72 -2.93
CA LEU A 153 -24.46 1.09 -3.77
C LEU A 153 -25.69 1.98 -4.02
N ARG A 154 -25.95 2.96 -3.17
CA ARG A 154 -27.04 3.94 -3.36
C ARG A 154 -26.71 5.02 -4.39
N GLU A 155 -25.44 5.17 -4.75
CA GLU A 155 -24.99 6.19 -5.70
C GLU A 155 -25.14 5.72 -7.15
N SER A 156 -26.18 6.20 -7.83
CA SER A 156 -26.53 5.77 -9.20
C SER A 156 -25.45 6.08 -10.25
N ASN A 157 -24.70 7.16 -10.06
CA ASN A 157 -23.61 7.59 -10.96
C ASN A 157 -22.27 7.61 -10.21
N LEU A 158 -21.94 6.51 -9.55
CA LEU A 158 -20.70 6.39 -8.80
C LEU A 158 -19.49 6.44 -9.74
N THR A 159 -18.57 7.36 -9.48
CA THR A 159 -17.24 7.42 -10.09
C THR A 159 -16.20 6.93 -9.10
N LEU A 160 -15.02 6.50 -9.57
CA LEU A 160 -13.92 6.12 -8.67
C LEU A 160 -13.53 7.27 -7.74
N GLN A 161 -13.51 8.51 -8.25
CA GLN A 161 -13.21 9.70 -7.45
C GLN A 161 -14.24 9.88 -6.33
N LYS A 162 -15.55 9.81 -6.65
CA LYS A 162 -16.60 9.95 -5.65
C LYS A 162 -16.56 8.84 -4.60
N ALA A 163 -16.31 7.60 -5.01
CA ALA A 163 -16.13 6.48 -4.08
C ALA A 163 -14.93 6.71 -3.14
N THR A 164 -13.82 7.20 -3.69
CA THR A 164 -12.59 7.52 -2.94
C THR A 164 -12.85 8.59 -1.88
N ASP A 165 -13.52 9.68 -2.25
CA ASP A 165 -13.80 10.78 -1.34
C ASP A 165 -14.75 10.37 -0.20
N LEU A 166 -15.80 9.62 -0.53
CA LEU A 166 -16.73 9.08 0.48
C LEU A 166 -16.01 8.19 1.49
N CYS A 167 -15.19 7.24 1.02
CA CYS A 167 -14.48 6.32 1.92
C CYS A 167 -13.50 7.05 2.84
N ARG A 168 -12.73 8.02 2.30
CA ARG A 168 -11.80 8.83 3.10
C ARG A 168 -12.51 9.69 4.14
N VAL A 169 -13.60 10.36 3.76
CA VAL A 169 -14.37 11.18 4.69
C VAL A 169 -14.95 10.33 5.82
N THR A 170 -15.47 9.13 5.51
CA THR A 170 -15.98 8.21 6.51
C THR A 170 -14.89 7.70 7.46
N GLU A 171 -13.70 7.35 6.96
CA GLU A 171 -12.56 6.97 7.82
C GLU A 171 -12.15 8.11 8.75
N ILE A 172 -12.01 9.34 8.22
CA ILE A 172 -11.66 10.52 9.01
C ILE A 172 -12.72 10.80 10.09
N ALA A 173 -14.01 10.76 9.72
CA ALA A 173 -15.10 10.98 10.66
C ALA A 173 -15.12 9.93 11.79
N LYS A 174 -14.80 8.67 11.47
CA LYS A 174 -14.70 7.59 12.47
C LYS A 174 -13.57 7.85 13.46
N ILE A 175 -12.39 8.25 12.98
CA ILE A 175 -11.24 8.60 13.84
C ILE A 175 -11.60 9.79 14.74
N GLN A 176 -12.16 10.86 14.16
CA GLN A 176 -12.56 12.05 14.91
C GLN A 176 -13.62 11.74 15.98
N HIS A 177 -14.58 10.86 15.67
CA HIS A 177 -15.60 10.44 16.62
C HIS A 177 -14.99 9.65 17.79
N GLN A 178 -14.09 8.71 17.51
CA GLN A 178 -13.36 7.97 18.55
C GLN A 178 -12.56 8.90 19.47
N GLU A 179 -11.85 9.89 18.90
CA GLU A 179 -11.14 10.88 19.71
C GLU A 179 -12.07 11.72 20.61
N MET A 180 -13.29 12.02 20.16
CA MET A 180 -14.28 12.74 20.96
C MET A 180 -14.78 11.90 22.13
N GLU A 181 -15.05 10.61 21.92
CA GLU A 181 -15.46 9.67 22.97
C GLU A 181 -14.36 9.46 24.01
N ASP A 182 -13.12 9.29 23.57
CA ASP A 182 -11.96 9.11 24.45
C ASP A 182 -11.72 10.36 25.33
N LYS A 183 -11.84 11.56 24.76
CA LYS A 183 -11.75 12.82 25.51
C LYS A 183 -12.90 12.99 26.51
N SER A 184 -14.10 12.51 26.20
CA SER A 184 -15.26 12.53 27.10
C SER A 184 -15.01 11.65 28.35
N CYS A 185 -14.43 10.46 28.19
CA CYS A 185 -14.12 9.56 29.31
C CYS A 185 -13.11 10.16 30.31
N VAL A 186 -12.14 10.95 29.84
CA VAL A 186 -11.13 11.60 30.71
C VAL A 186 -11.74 12.71 31.56
N LEU A 187 -12.75 13.44 31.05
CA LEU A 187 -13.41 14.53 31.77
C LEU A 187 -14.31 14.03 32.90
N THR A 188 -15.02 12.91 32.70
CA THR A 188 -15.94 12.36 33.72
C THR A 188 -15.21 11.88 34.99
N ILE A 189 -13.93 11.49 34.90
CA ILE A 189 -13.13 11.05 36.07
C ILE A 189 -12.75 12.24 36.98
N GLN A 190 -12.77 13.48 36.49
CA GLN A 190 -12.32 14.65 37.27
C GLN A 190 -13.42 15.28 38.15
N GLU A 191 -14.69 14.89 38.01
CA GLU A 191 -15.80 15.51 38.74
C GLU A 191 -16.17 14.84 40.09
N GLU A 192 -15.69 13.63 40.40
CA GLU A 192 -16.04 12.95 41.68
C GLU A 192 -15.18 13.35 42.90
N VAL A 193 -14.23 14.28 42.77
CA VAL A 193 -13.40 14.70 43.93
C VAL A 193 -13.69 16.15 44.29
N LYS A 194 -14.78 16.41 45.05
CA LYS A 194 -14.88 17.57 45.97
C LYS A 194 -16.09 17.51 46.92
N LYS A 195 -15.89 16.84 48.08
CA LYS A 195 -16.15 17.20 49.52
C LYS A 195 -17.53 17.79 49.94
N PRO A 196 -17.90 17.91 51.26
CA PRO A 196 -17.14 17.72 52.52
C PRO A 196 -17.91 17.04 53.69
N GLN A 197 -17.28 16.71 54.83
CA GLN A 197 -17.81 17.21 56.13
C GLN A 197 -16.80 17.26 57.29
N LYS A 198 -17.05 18.25 58.16
CA LYS A 198 -16.21 18.89 59.18
C LYS A 198 -16.18 18.13 60.51
N TRP A 199 -15.07 18.25 61.25
CA TRP A 199 -15.01 17.92 62.67
C TRP A 199 -15.77 18.93 63.54
N SER A 200 -16.58 18.42 64.47
CA SER A 200 -17.01 19.14 65.68
C SER A 200 -17.06 18.22 66.91
N LYS A 201 -16.90 18.85 68.07
CA LYS A 201 -16.44 18.36 69.38
C LYS A 201 -17.58 17.95 70.36
N PHE A 202 -17.27 17.06 71.32
CA PHE A 202 -17.94 16.77 72.64
C PHE A 202 -19.36 16.10 72.58
N SER A 203 -19.86 15.23 73.48
CA SER A 203 -19.64 14.90 74.92
C SER A 203 -20.23 13.50 75.28
N LYS A 204 -19.99 13.05 76.53
CA LYS A 204 -20.12 11.71 77.18
C LYS A 204 -21.53 11.09 77.41
N ARG A 205 -21.48 9.80 77.82
CA ARG A 205 -22.42 8.95 78.62
C ARG A 205 -23.58 8.31 77.83
N GLN A 206 -24.02 7.07 78.07
CA GLN A 206 -23.94 6.17 79.25
C GLN A 206 -24.23 4.73 78.79
N GLU A 207 -23.46 3.74 79.26
CA GLU A 207 -23.79 2.31 79.09
C GLU A 207 -24.94 1.92 80.03
N HIS A 208 -25.99 1.31 79.47
CA HIS A 208 -26.91 0.47 80.22
C HIS A 208 -27.05 -0.86 79.49
N ARG A 209 -26.25 -1.86 79.90
CA ARG A 209 -26.54 -3.27 79.63
C ARG A 209 -27.54 -3.77 80.67
N LYS A 210 -28.65 -4.34 80.19
CA LYS A 210 -29.67 -5.02 80.99
C LYS A 210 -29.12 -6.37 81.54
N PRO A 211 -29.51 -6.78 82.75
CA PRO A 211 -29.09 -8.05 83.36
C PRO A 211 -30.06 -9.22 83.12
N PHE A 212 -29.48 -10.43 83.04
CA PHE A 212 -29.83 -11.74 83.66
C PHE A 212 -31.30 -12.26 83.60
N LYS A 213 -31.60 -13.55 83.43
CA LYS A 213 -30.92 -14.82 83.76
C LYS A 213 -31.18 -15.86 82.68
#